data_AF-A0A969B5T7-F1
#
_entry.id   AF-A0A969B5T7-F1
#
_cell.length_a   1.000
_cell.length_b   1.000
_cell.length_c   1.000
_cell.angle_alpha   90.00
_cell.angle_beta   90.00
_cell.angle_gamma   90.00
#
_symmetry.space_group_name_H-M   'P 1'
#
loop_
_entity.id
_entity.type
_entity.pdbx_description
1 polymer ?
#
loop_
_entity_poly.entity_id
_entity_poly.type
_entity_poly.pdbx_seq_one_letter_code
_entity_poly.pdbx_strand_id
1 'polypeptide(L)'
;MVNYMWDNLFRKEDQDQDVQEALRQTYVFQSLNRKELRFVQGTCHVRTFKSGEAIFRQGEIGVGMYILLRGVLEIYVDQFVDEDLPPKHQLVTRLKIRRLPGRAFSG
;
A
#
# COMPACT_ATOMS: atom_id res chain seq x y z
N MET A 1 31.00 3.92 -11.52
CA MET A 1 30.20 3.06 -12.44
C MET A 1 30.16 1.66 -11.83
N VAL A 2 29.07 0.91 -12.01
CA VAL A 2 28.64 -0.29 -11.25
C VAL A 2 27.92 0.12 -9.96
N ASN A 3 26.59 -0.02 -9.84
CA ASN A 3 25.92 -1.29 -9.50
C ASN A 3 24.41 -1.28 -9.88
N TYR A 4 24.06 -1.54 -11.14
CA TYR A 4 22.66 -1.46 -11.61
C TYR A 4 21.93 -2.81 -11.67
N MET A 5 22.64 -3.92 -11.50
CA MET A 5 22.06 -5.26 -11.60
C MET A 5 21.73 -5.88 -10.24
N TRP A 6 22.58 -5.68 -9.23
CA TRP A 6 22.38 -6.27 -7.91
C TRP A 6 21.33 -5.51 -7.07
N ASP A 7 21.33 -4.17 -7.10
CA ASP A 7 20.37 -3.34 -6.32
C ASP A 7 18.91 -3.56 -6.78
N ASN A 8 18.69 -3.83 -8.07
CA ASN A 8 17.36 -4.14 -8.60
C ASN A 8 16.92 -5.57 -8.29
N LEU A 9 17.85 -6.52 -8.20
CA LEU A 9 17.53 -7.92 -7.88
C LEU A 9 17.14 -8.07 -6.40
N PHE A 10 17.93 -7.50 -5.48
CA PHE A 10 17.64 -7.51 -4.05
C PHE A 10 16.39 -6.71 -3.70
N ARG A 11 16.15 -5.56 -4.35
CA ARG A 11 14.90 -4.80 -4.18
C ARG A 11 13.68 -5.57 -4.63
N LYS A 12 13.79 -6.37 -5.69
CA LYS A 12 12.68 -7.16 -6.20
C LYS A 12 12.35 -8.32 -5.26
N GLU A 13 13.36 -9.03 -4.74
CA GLU A 13 13.15 -10.10 -3.76
C GLU A 13 12.54 -9.57 -2.44
N ASP A 14 13.06 -8.46 -1.91
CA ASP A 14 12.50 -7.81 -0.71
C ASP A 14 11.05 -7.34 -0.93
N GLN A 15 10.79 -6.77 -2.12
CA GLN A 15 9.45 -6.31 -2.51
C GLN A 15 8.47 -7.46 -2.66
N ASP A 16 8.90 -8.58 -3.26
CA ASP A 16 8.07 -9.78 -3.40
C ASP A 16 7.71 -10.38 -2.02
N GLN A 17 8.65 -10.37 -1.08
CA GLN A 17 8.39 -10.80 0.30
C GLN A 17 7.41 -9.87 1.02
N ASP A 18 7.60 -8.55 0.92
CA ASP A 18 6.70 -7.55 1.50
C ASP A 18 5.26 -7.71 0.96
N VAL A 19 5.11 -7.86 -0.36
CA VAL A 19 3.80 -8.05 -0.99
C VAL A 19 3.15 -9.34 -0.51
N GLN A 20 3.90 -10.43 -0.49
CA GLN A 20 3.38 -11.72 -0.02
C GLN A 20 2.90 -11.65 1.44
N GLU A 21 3.66 -11.00 2.30
CA GLU A 21 3.30 -10.84 3.71
C GLU A 21 2.07 -9.93 3.86
N ALA A 22 2.01 -8.82 3.14
CA ALA A 22 0.86 -7.92 3.16
C ALA A 22 -0.42 -8.61 2.66
N LEU A 23 -0.33 -9.42 1.60
CA LEU A 23 -1.46 -10.22 1.11
C LEU A 23 -1.94 -11.21 2.18
N ARG A 24 -1.03 -11.93 2.85
CA ARG A 24 -1.40 -12.87 3.94
C ARG A 24 -2.08 -12.19 5.12
N GLN A 25 -1.65 -10.98 5.46
CA GLN A 25 -2.21 -10.22 6.58
C GLN A 25 -3.56 -9.58 6.25
N THR A 26 -3.83 -9.33 4.96
CA THR A 26 -5.07 -8.70 4.52
C THR A 26 -6.22 -9.71 4.57
N TYR A 27 -7.25 -9.39 5.37
CA TYR A 27 -8.38 -10.27 5.64
C TYR A 27 -9.01 -10.89 4.39
N VAL A 28 -9.19 -10.11 3.32
CA VAL A 28 -9.82 -10.58 2.06
C VAL A 28 -9.06 -11.72 1.37
N PHE A 29 -7.77 -11.90 1.67
CA PHE A 29 -6.93 -12.94 1.06
C PHE A 29 -6.56 -14.07 2.02
N GLN A 30 -7.05 -14.06 3.28
CA GLN A 30 -6.69 -15.06 4.29
C GLN A 30 -7.15 -16.48 3.94
N SER A 31 -8.21 -16.62 3.14
CA SER A 31 -8.72 -17.92 2.68
C SER A 31 -7.96 -18.51 1.49
N LEU A 32 -7.06 -17.74 0.87
CA LEU A 32 -6.33 -18.18 -0.32
C LEU A 32 -5.20 -19.14 0.06
N ASN A 33 -5.08 -20.22 -0.70
CA ASN A 33 -3.96 -21.14 -0.56
C ASN A 33 -2.66 -20.54 -1.14
N ARG A 34 -1.52 -21.22 -0.91
CA ARG A 34 -0.20 -20.73 -1.35
C ARG A 34 -0.09 -20.48 -2.86
N LYS A 35 -0.78 -21.27 -3.69
CA LYS A 35 -0.74 -21.12 -5.16
C LYS A 35 -1.57 -19.91 -5.59
N GLU A 36 -2.75 -19.75 -5.02
CA GLU A 36 -3.64 -18.61 -5.26
C GLU A 36 -3.00 -17.29 -4.82
N LEU A 37 -2.36 -17.26 -3.64
CA LEU A 37 -1.62 -16.09 -3.18
C LEU A 37 -0.48 -15.69 -4.13
N ARG A 38 0.26 -16.68 -4.67
CA ARG A 38 1.30 -16.40 -5.68
C ARG A 38 0.71 -15.84 -6.97
N PHE A 39 -0.47 -16.34 -7.38
CA PHE A 39 -1.17 -15.80 -8.54
C PHE A 39 -1.56 -14.33 -8.32
N VAL A 40 -2.17 -14.01 -7.17
CA VAL A 40 -2.52 -12.63 -6.81
C VAL A 40 -1.28 -11.74 -6.72
N GLN A 41 -0.21 -12.20 -6.09
CA GLN A 41 1.08 -11.50 -6.04
C GLN A 41 1.58 -11.14 -7.44
N GLY A 42 1.50 -12.05 -8.41
CA GLY A 42 1.91 -11.80 -9.80
C GLY A 42 1.08 -10.73 -10.53
N THR A 43 -0.13 -10.44 -10.05
CA THR A 43 -0.99 -9.37 -10.59
C THR A 43 -0.81 -8.03 -9.90
N CYS A 44 -0.08 -7.99 -8.78
CA CYS A 44 0.14 -6.78 -8.00
C CYS A 44 1.20 -5.88 -8.65
N HIS A 45 0.95 -4.57 -8.62
CA HIS A 45 1.90 -3.55 -9.06
C HIS A 45 2.31 -2.68 -7.87
N VAL A 46 3.56 -2.81 -7.44
CA VAL A 46 4.08 -1.99 -6.35
C VAL A 46 4.46 -0.60 -6.89
N ARG A 47 3.94 0.43 -6.23
CA ARG A 47 4.19 1.84 -6.55
C ARG A 47 4.70 2.58 -5.32
N THR A 48 5.63 3.50 -5.54
CA THR A 48 6.21 4.36 -4.49
C THR A 48 5.81 5.79 -4.76
N PHE A 49 5.37 6.49 -3.72
CA PHE A 49 4.94 7.89 -3.77
C PHE A 49 5.85 8.74 -2.90
N LYS A 50 6.04 10.00 -3.28
CA LYS A 50 6.77 10.98 -2.47
C LYS A 50 5.86 11.56 -1.38
N SER A 51 6.46 12.14 -0.35
CA SER A 51 5.70 12.86 0.68
C SER A 51 4.89 14.00 0.05
N GLY A 52 3.59 14.06 0.38
CA GLY A 52 2.67 15.06 -0.15
C GLY A 52 2.12 14.75 -1.56
N GLU A 53 2.56 13.66 -2.19
CA GLU A 53 2.00 13.22 -3.47
C GLU A 53 0.64 12.53 -3.25
N ALA A 54 -0.38 12.97 -4.00
CA ALA A 54 -1.70 12.37 -3.94
C ALA A 54 -1.71 11.01 -4.67
N ILE A 55 -2.18 9.96 -3.98
CA ILE A 55 -2.33 8.61 -4.57
C ILE A 55 -3.53 8.58 -5.53
N PHE A 56 -4.68 9.09 -5.07
CA PHE A 56 -5.90 9.33 -5.85
C PHE A 56 -6.74 10.41 -5.16
N ARG A 57 -7.74 10.95 -5.85
CA ARG A 57 -8.67 11.95 -5.31
C ARG A 57 -10.11 11.44 -5.27
N GLN A 58 -10.90 12.01 -4.38
CA GLN A 58 -12.33 11.72 -4.29
C GLN A 58 -13.02 12.04 -5.63
N GLY A 59 -13.87 11.14 -6.10
CA GLY A 59 -14.58 11.28 -7.38
C GLY A 59 -13.78 10.82 -8.61
N GLU A 60 -12.50 10.50 -8.48
CA GLU A 60 -11.75 9.84 -9.55
C GLU A 60 -12.27 8.41 -9.76
N ILE A 61 -12.28 7.94 -11.02
CA ILE A 61 -12.70 6.57 -11.35
C ILE A 61 -11.77 5.59 -10.63
N GLY A 62 -12.35 4.77 -9.75
CA GLY A 62 -11.62 3.77 -8.99
C GLY A 62 -11.00 2.71 -9.91
N VAL A 63 -9.67 2.59 -9.89
CA VAL A 63 -8.93 1.65 -10.75
C VAL A 63 -8.66 0.31 -10.05
N GLY A 64 -8.87 0.22 -8.73
CA GLY A 64 -8.70 -1.00 -7.97
C GLY A 64 -8.50 -0.79 -6.48
N MET A 65 -7.95 -1.81 -5.81
CA MET A 65 -7.64 -1.81 -4.39
C MET A 65 -6.15 -1.56 -4.16
N TYR A 66 -5.84 -0.81 -3.10
CA TYR A 66 -4.48 -0.52 -2.68
C TYR A 66 -4.21 -1.15 -1.31
N ILE A 67 -3.00 -1.68 -1.14
CA ILE A 67 -2.50 -2.16 0.14
C ILE A 67 -1.25 -1.35 0.47
N LEU A 68 -1.26 -0.68 1.62
CA LEU A 68 -0.09 0.05 2.09
C LEU A 68 0.96 -0.97 2.56
N LEU A 69 2.13 -1.02 1.90
CA LEU A 69 3.25 -1.89 2.26
C LEU A 69 4.20 -1.25 3.27
N ARG A 70 4.49 0.04 3.10
CA ARG A 70 5.37 0.83 3.99
C ARG A 70 4.95 2.31 3.97
N GLY A 71 5.09 2.97 5.11
CA GLY A 71 4.87 4.42 5.25
C GLY A 71 3.63 4.79 6.06
N VAL A 72 3.21 6.05 5.88
CA VAL A 72 2.04 6.65 6.52
C VAL A 72 1.31 7.43 5.45
N LEU A 73 -0.01 7.29 5.39
CA LEU A 73 -0.86 8.07 4.50
C LEU A 73 -1.99 8.73 5.28
N GLU A 74 -2.51 9.80 4.72
CA GLU A 74 -3.62 10.58 5.27
C GLU A 74 -4.75 10.57 4.25
N ILE A 75 -5.95 10.27 4.74
CA ILE A 75 -7.16 10.21 3.93
C ILE A 75 -8.01 11.41 4.27
N TYR A 76 -8.33 12.20 3.25
CA TYR A 76 -9.16 13.37 3.34
C TYR A 76 -10.48 13.12 2.63
N VAL A 77 -11.56 13.72 3.13
CA VAL A 77 -12.87 13.78 2.46
C VAL A 77 -13.25 15.24 2.30
N ASP A 78 -13.71 15.56 1.10
CA ASP A 78 -14.15 16.91 0.75
C ASP A 78 -15.56 17.11 1.33
N GLN A 79 -15.69 18.10 2.21
CA GLN A 79 -16.98 18.55 2.73
C GLN A 79 -17.46 19.75 1.93
N PHE A 80 -18.65 19.62 1.34
CA PHE A 80 -19.39 20.72 0.71
C PHE A 80 -20.39 21.24 1.74
N VAL A 81 -20.01 22.33 2.43
CA VAL A 81 -20.84 22.94 3.48
C VAL A 81 -21.74 24.03 2.90
N ASP A 82 -21.33 24.65 1.79
CA ASP A 82 -22.06 25.67 1.05
C ASP A 82 -21.54 25.73 -0.39
N GLU A 83 -22.41 26.02 -1.36
CA GLU A 83 -22.06 25.98 -2.79
C GLU A 83 -21.08 27.12 -3.20
N ASP A 84 -21.07 28.22 -2.42
CA ASP A 84 -20.23 29.40 -2.63
C ASP A 84 -18.87 29.36 -1.89
N LEU A 85 -18.63 28.34 -1.05
CA LEU A 85 -17.40 28.21 -0.27
C LEU A 85 -16.46 27.17 -0.89
N PRO A 86 -15.13 27.41 -0.87
CA PRO A 86 -14.18 26.40 -1.32
C PRO A 86 -14.32 25.13 -0.47
N PRO A 87 -14.15 23.94 -1.08
CA PRO A 87 -14.33 22.68 -0.37
C PRO A 87 -13.33 22.58 0.78
N LYS A 88 -13.84 22.13 1.93
CA LYS A 88 -13.00 21.91 3.11
C LYS A 88 -12.52 20.46 3.11
N HIS A 89 -11.20 20.26 3.00
CA HIS A 89 -10.59 18.93 3.12
C HIS A 89 -10.55 18.52 4.60
N GLN A 90 -11.45 17.63 5.02
CA GLN A 90 -11.43 17.08 6.38
C GLN A 90 -10.55 15.83 6.42
N LEU A 91 -9.55 15.81 7.30
CA LEU A 91 -8.80 14.59 7.59
C LEU A 91 -9.73 13.56 8.27
N VAL A 92 -9.96 12.44 7.60
CA VAL A 92 -10.80 11.35 8.11
C VAL A 92 -9.97 10.36 8.90
N THR A 93 -8.81 9.96 8.37
CA THR A 93 -7.94 9.01 9.04
C THR A 93 -6.50 9.09 8.57
N ARG A 94 -5.60 8.60 9.42
CA ARG A 94 -4.19 8.42 9.12
C ARG A 94 -3.88 6.93 9.15
N LEU A 95 -3.64 6.31 8.00
CA LEU A 95 -3.27 4.90 7.95
C LEU A 95 -1.76 4.76 8.15
N LYS A 96 -1.40 3.92 9.12
CA LYS A 96 -0.04 3.49 9.39
C LYS A 96 -0.07 1.98 9.62
N ILE A 97 0.87 1.27 9.01
CA ILE A 97 1.00 -0.17 9.24
C ILE A 97 1.45 -0.38 10.68
N ARG A 98 0.65 -1.12 11.44
CA ARG A 98 1.07 -1.62 12.75
C ARG A 98 2.07 -2.74 12.51
N ARG A 99 3.37 -2.48 12.72
CA ARG A 99 4.31 -3.60 12.95
C ARG A 99 3.88 -4.26 14.25
N LEU A 100 3.38 -5.49 14.17
CA LEU A 100 3.28 -6.34 15.35
C LEU A 100 4.70 -6.62 15.86
N PRO A 101 4.96 -6.56 17.17
CA PRO A 101 6.26 -6.90 17.71
C PRO A 101 6.59 -8.36 17.40
N GLY A 102 7.69 -8.54 16.65
CA GLY A 102 8.52 -9.74 16.55
C GLY A 102 7.85 -11.11 16.55
N ARG A 103 7.77 -11.75 15.38
CA ARG A 103 8.15 -13.16 15.33
C ARG A 103 9.68 -13.18 15.42
N ALA A 104 10.20 -13.54 16.59
CA ALA A 104 11.63 -13.79 16.76
C ALA A 104 12.07 -14.77 15.66
N PHE A 105 13.06 -14.37 14.86
CA PHE A 105 13.83 -15.31 14.06
C PHE A 105 14.53 -16.24 15.07
N SER A 106 14.02 -17.45 15.21
CA SER A 106 14.72 -18.54 15.88
C SER A 106 15.66 -19.18 14.87
N GLY A 107 16.96 -19.14 15.19
CA GLY A 107 17.99 -20.15 14.89
C GLY A 107 18.01 -20.77 13.50
#